data_AF-A0A0J8VQF3-F1
#
_entry.id   AF-A0A0J8VQF3-F1
#
_cell.length_a   1.000
_cell.length_b   1.000
_cell.length_c   1.000
_cell.angle_alpha   90.00
_cell.angle_beta   90.00
_cell.angle_gamma   90.00
#
_symmetry.space_group_name_H-M   'P 1'
#
loop_
_entity.id
_entity.type
_entity.pdbx_description
1 polymer ?
#
loop_
_entity_poly.entity_id
_entity_poly.type
_entity_poly.pdbx_seq_one_letter_code
_entity_poly.pdbx_strand_id
1 'polypeptide(L)' 'MDKIRRDEALYQEMCRVVGKVVLEMRDLGQEPKHIVIAGVVRTALANQKVKRSELTQEAMEAVIRALGYEV' A
#
# COMPACT_ATOMS: atom_id res chain seq x y z
N MET A 1 -21.12 10.08 -10.42
CA MET A 1 -20.15 9.44 -11.35
C MET A 1 -18.72 9.56 -10.83
N ASP A 2 -18.26 10.76 -10.44
CA ASP A 2 -16.85 10.98 -10.07
C ASP A 2 -16.39 10.32 -8.77
N LYS A 3 -17.26 10.21 -7.76
CA LYS A 3 -16.94 9.47 -6.53
C LYS A 3 -16.67 7.99 -6.81
N ILE A 4 -17.49 7.35 -7.64
CA ILE A 4 -17.33 5.93 -8.03
C ILE A 4 -15.97 5.72 -8.73
N ARG A 5 -15.61 6.62 -9.65
CA ARG A 5 -14.32 6.57 -10.35
C ARG A 5 -13.12 6.76 -9.40
N ARG A 6 -13.25 7.64 -8.41
CA ARG A 6 -12.21 7.84 -7.39
C ARG A 6 -12.05 6.62 -6.49
N ASP A 7 -13.15 6.07 -6.01
CA ASP A 7 -13.15 4.87 -5.16
C ASP A 7 -12.54 3.67 -5.92
N GLU A 8 -12.84 3.54 -7.22
CA GLU A 8 -12.23 2.52 -8.09
C GLU A 8 -10.73 2.74 -8.30
N ALA A 9 -10.31 3.97 -8.58
CA ALA A 9 -8.89 4.31 -8.74
C ALA A 9 -8.09 4.04 -7.44
N LEU A 10 -8.68 4.35 -6.29
CA LEU A 10 -8.08 4.07 -4.98
C LEU A 10 -7.95 2.55 -4.76
N TYR A 11 -9.01 1.79 -5.02
CA TYR A 11 -8.99 0.34 -4.91
C TYR A 11 -7.92 -0.31 -5.80
N GLN A 12 -7.84 0.12 -7.07
CA GLN A 12 -6.82 -0.36 -8.01
C GLN A 12 -5.41 -0.03 -7.53
N GLU A 13 -5.19 1.18 -7.02
CA GLU A 13 -3.89 1.60 -6.49
C GLU A 13 -3.52 0.84 -5.21
N MET A 14 -4.48 0.56 -4.32
CA MET A 14 -4.28 -0.30 -3.15
C MET A 14 -3.82 -1.71 -3.57
N CYS A 15 -4.51 -2.33 -4.53
CA CYS A 15 -4.13 -3.64 -5.06
C CYS A 15 -2.72 -3.62 -5.67
N ARG A 16 -2.36 -2.55 -6.39
CA ARG A 16 -1.03 -2.39 -6.97
C ARG A 16 0.06 -2.30 -5.90
N VAL A 17 -0.16 -1.52 -4.85
CA VAL A 17 0.78 -1.36 -3.71
C VAL A 17 1.00 -2.69 -3.01
N VAL A 18 -0.09 -3.38 -2.62
CA VAL A 18 0.00 -4.68 -1.93
C VAL A 18 0.64 -5.73 -2.83
N GLY A 19 0.21 -5.82 -4.09
CA GLY A 19 0.73 -6.77 -5.06
C GLY A 19 2.23 -6.61 -5.26
N LYS A 20 2.73 -5.38 -5.40
CA LYS A 20 4.17 -5.12 -5.51
C LYS A 20 4.93 -5.63 -4.28
N VAL A 21 4.49 -5.28 -3.07
CA VAL A 21 5.18 -5.70 -1.83
C VAL A 21 5.17 -7.22 -1.69
N VAL A 22 4.04 -7.88 -1.93
CA VAL A 22 3.94 -9.35 -1.85
C VAL A 22 4.86 -10.05 -2.85
N LEU A 23 4.96 -9.54 -4.08
CA LEU A 23 5.85 -10.09 -5.10
C LEU A 23 7.32 -9.89 -4.72
N GLU A 24 7.72 -8.70 -4.27
CA GLU A 24 9.09 -8.43 -3.82
C GLU A 24 9.47 -9.30 -2.62
N MET A 25 8.56 -9.49 -1.66
CA MET A 25 8.78 -10.38 -0.52
C MET A 25 8.99 -11.83 -0.97
N ARG A 26 8.14 -12.33 -1.88
CA ARG A 26 8.29 -13.68 -2.44
C ARG A 26 9.66 -13.84 -3.11
N ASP A 27 10.07 -12.87 -3.91
CA ASP A 27 11.35 -12.92 -4.64
C ASP A 27 12.56 -12.91 -3.69
N LEU A 28 12.41 -12.33 -2.50
CA LEU A 28 13.38 -12.37 -1.41
C LEU A 28 13.28 -13.62 -0.52
N GLY A 29 12.37 -14.55 -0.82
CA GLY A 29 12.12 -15.75 0.00
C GLY A 29 11.42 -15.45 1.34
N GLN A 30 10.82 -14.26 1.48
CA GLN A 30 10.09 -13.86 2.68
C GLN A 30 8.62 -14.24 2.57
N GLU A 31 8.08 -14.83 3.64
CA GLU A 31 6.66 -15.14 3.74
C GLU A 31 5.82 -13.85 3.89
N PRO A 32 4.86 -13.57 2.99
CA PRO A 32 4.03 -12.37 3.05
C PRO A 32 3.01 -12.46 4.20
N LYS A 33 3.37 -11.93 5.38
CA LYS A 33 2.45 -11.79 6.53
C LYS A 33 1.88 -10.38 6.59
N HIS A 34 0.63 -10.23 7.01
CA HIS A 34 -0.05 -8.93 7.10
C HIS A 34 0.76 -7.90 7.92
N ILE A 35 1.35 -8.31 9.04
CA ILE A 35 2.19 -7.45 9.88
C ILE A 35 3.44 -6.94 9.13
N VAL A 36 4.04 -7.79 8.29
CA VAL A 36 5.24 -7.44 7.54
C VAL A 36 4.88 -6.51 6.38
N ILE A 37 3.82 -6.82 5.64
CA ILE A 37 3.31 -5.95 4.56
C ILE A 37 2.99 -4.56 5.10
N ALA A 38 2.23 -4.48 6.20
CA ALA A 38 1.90 -3.20 6.83
C ALA A 38 3.16 -2.44 7.28
N GLY A 39 4.15 -3.14 7.87
CA GLY A 39 5.42 -2.54 8.27
C GLY A 39 6.24 -2.00 7.09
N VAL A 40 6.29 -2.75 5.98
CA VAL A 40 6.97 -2.32 4.74
C VAL A 40 6.30 -1.09 4.14
N VAL A 41 4.96 -1.12 4.01
CA VAL A 41 4.19 0.00 3.46
C VAL A 41 4.32 1.24 4.35
N ARG A 42 4.23 1.10 5.69
CA ARG A 42 4.44 2.21 6.63
C ARG A 42 5.83 2.81 6.51
N THR A 43 6.86 1.97 6.48
CA THR A 43 8.26 2.41 6.33
C THR A 43 8.47 3.12 4.99
N ALA A 44 7.88 2.59 3.92
CA ALA A 44 7.92 3.22 2.61
C ALA A 44 7.21 4.58 2.64
N LEU A 45 6.02 4.69 3.24
CA LEU A 45 5.24 5.92 3.34
C LEU A 45 6.00 7.02 4.08
N ALA A 46 6.67 6.67 5.19
CA ALA A 46 7.49 7.60 5.97
C ALA A 46 8.74 8.12 5.24
N ASN A 47 9.16 7.47 4.14
CA ASN A 47 10.31 7.89 3.36
C ASN A 47 10.01 9.14 2.52
N GLN A 48 10.32 10.32 3.08
CA GLN A 48 10.16 11.64 2.46
C GLN A 48 11.06 11.88 1.24
N LYS A 49 12.10 11.06 1.03
CA LYS A 49 12.98 11.18 -0.15
C LYS A 49 12.29 10.74 -1.44
N VAL A 50 11.24 9.92 -1.34
CA VAL A 50 10.48 9.42 -2.48
C VAL A 50 9.19 10.20 -2.61
N LYS A 51 9.09 11.07 -3.61
CA LYS A 51 7.84 11.76 -3.94
C LYS A 51 6.85 10.76 -4.52
N ARG A 52 5.64 10.74 -3.95
CA ARG A 52 4.51 9.90 -4.38
C ARG A 52 3.33 10.82 -4.68
N SER A 53 2.46 10.40 -5.60
CA SER A 53 1.20 11.10 -5.83
C SER A 53 0.32 11.04 -4.59
N GLU A 54 -0.63 11.97 -4.47
CA GLU A 54 -1.62 11.96 -3.38
C GLU A 54 -2.41 10.64 -3.36
N LEU A 55 -2.80 10.13 -4.54
CA LEU A 55 -3.51 8.85 -4.67
C LEU A 55 -2.68 7.69 -4.11
N THR A 56 -1.37 7.63 -4.40
CA THR A 56 -0.52 6.56 -3.87
C THR A 56 -0.36 6.68 -2.36
N GLN A 57 -0.27 7.90 -1.81
CA GLN A 57 -0.20 8.09 -0.35
C GLN A 57 -1.51 7.62 0.32
N GLU A 58 -2.66 8.06 -0.19
CA GLU A 58 -3.99 7.65 0.27
C GLU A 58 -4.15 6.12 0.20
N ALA A 59 -3.70 5.49 -0.90
CA ALA A 59 -3.73 4.04 -1.06
C ALA A 59 -2.83 3.32 -0.05
N MET A 60 -1.62 3.82 0.21
CA MET A 60 -0.70 3.24 1.19
C MET A 60 -1.28 3.30 2.61
N GLU A 61 -1.88 4.42 2.99
CA GLU A 61 -2.59 4.56 4.27
C GLU A 61 -3.79 3.62 4.38
N ALA A 62 -4.60 3.55 3.33
CA ALA A 62 -5.76 2.67 3.27
C ALA A 62 -5.35 1.19 3.38
N VAL A 63 -4.24 0.79 2.77
CA VAL A 63 -3.69 -0.58 2.90
C VAL A 63 -3.29 -0.88 4.34
N ILE A 64 -2.57 0.02 5.02
CA ILE A 64 -2.15 -0.17 6.41
C ILE A 64 -3.39 -0.37 7.31
N ARG A 65 -4.40 0.48 7.13
CA ARG A 65 -5.68 0.40 7.86
C ARG A 65 -6.47 -0.86 7.54
N ALA A 66 -6.54 -1.26 6.27
CA ALA A 66 -7.23 -2.48 5.83
C ALA A 66 -6.59 -3.76 6.39
N LEU A 67 -5.28 -3.73 6.66
CA LEU A 67 -4.56 -4.82 7.33
C LEU A 67 -4.74 -4.81 8.87
N GLY A 68 -5.47 -3.85 9.42
CA GLY A 68 -5.77 -3.74 10.85
C GLY A 68 -4.72 -2.97 11.66
N TYR A 69 -3.91 -2.12 11.01
CA TYR A 69 -2.85 -1.34 11.66
C TYR A 69 -3.07 0.17 11.53
N GLU A 70 -2.45 0.93 12.42
CA GLU A 70 -2.43 2.40 12.37
C GLU A 70 -1.31 2.91 11.46
N VAL A 71 -1.55 4.08 10.85
CA VAL A 71 -0.62 4.76 9.93
C VAL A 71 0.44 5.49 10.74
#